data_AF-A0A952BZS0-F1
#
_entry.id   AF-A0A952BZS0-F1
#
_cell.length_a   1.000
_cell.length_b   1.000
_cell.length_c   1.000
_cell.angle_alpha   90.00
_cell.angle_beta   90.00
_cell.angle_gamma   90.00
#
_symmetry.space_group_name_H-M   'P 1'
#
loop_
_entity.id
_entity.type
_entity.pdbx_description
1 polymer ?
#
loop_
_entity_poly.entity_id
_entity_poly.type
_entity_poly.pdbx_seq_one_letter_code
_entity_poly.pdbx_strand_id
1 'polypeptide(L)'
;MVWIVFGLALLISLAALAYVVWPLFRPGPTTLVVEDDRLVDLLARKDATMVAIKELEFDFRVGKLDEEDYRRLDERLRSQAIAYLKQIEALTPAAAGLDDTLEAEIARRRTVQKRPPVAQGADIEADLEAEIKRRRKVAAPVKGSTVTAQPASHTRYCTNCGTAVAPNHKFCANCGAVLDTAVASSQESGLAS
;
A
#
# COMPACT_ATOMS: atom_id res chain seq x y z
N MET A 1 -41.70 -47.13 -20.36
CA MET A 1 -41.18 -46.19 -19.35
C MET A 1 -39.71 -45.83 -19.59
N VAL A 2 -38.80 -46.79 -19.70
CA VAL A 2 -37.35 -46.53 -19.90
C VAL A 2 -37.04 -45.64 -21.12
N TRP A 3 -37.69 -45.88 -22.26
CA TRP A 3 -37.51 -45.08 -23.49
C TRP A 3 -37.97 -43.62 -23.38
N ILE A 4 -38.99 -43.35 -22.56
CA ILE A 4 -39.49 -41.99 -22.32
C ILE A 4 -38.45 -41.20 -21.53
N VAL A 5 -37.82 -41.83 -20.54
CA VAL A 5 -36.77 -41.21 -19.72
C VAL A 5 -35.53 -40.89 -20.57
N PHE A 6 -35.09 -41.81 -21.42
CA PHE A 6 -33.97 -41.57 -22.34
C PHE A 6 -34.26 -40.46 -23.36
N GLY A 7 -35.47 -40.42 -23.92
CA GLY A 7 -35.87 -39.36 -24.84
C GLY A 7 -35.87 -37.98 -24.17
N LEU A 8 -36.37 -37.89 -22.94
CA LEU A 8 -36.42 -36.65 -22.18
C LEU A 8 -35.00 -36.17 -21.79
N ALA A 9 -34.13 -37.08 -21.38
CA ALA A 9 -32.73 -36.79 -21.07
C ALA A 9 -31.97 -36.28 -22.32
N LEU A 10 -32.17 -36.93 -23.47
CA LEU A 10 -31.55 -36.52 -24.74
C LEU A 10 -32.02 -35.11 -25.14
N LEU A 11 -33.32 -34.82 -25.02
CA LEU A 11 -33.90 -33.53 -25.38
C LEU A 11 -33.33 -32.41 -24.49
N ILE A 12 -33.27 -32.62 -23.17
CA ILE A 12 -32.68 -31.64 -22.24
C ILE A 12 -31.19 -31.41 -22.54
N SER A 13 -30.44 -32.48 -22.83
CA SER A 13 -29.02 -32.37 -23.20
C SER A 13 -28.84 -31.57 -24.49
N LEU A 14 -29.68 -31.80 -25.49
CA LEU A 14 -29.68 -31.05 -26.76
C LEU A 14 -30.07 -29.59 -26.55
N ALA A 15 -31.06 -29.32 -25.71
CA ALA A 15 -31.48 -27.96 -25.36
C ALA A 15 -30.39 -27.20 -24.60
N ALA A 16 -29.70 -27.85 -23.66
CA ALA A 16 -28.56 -27.28 -22.95
C ALA A 16 -27.40 -26.97 -23.92
N LEU A 17 -27.06 -27.90 -24.82
CA LEU A 17 -26.06 -27.66 -25.86
C LEU A 17 -26.46 -26.49 -26.75
N ALA A 18 -27.71 -26.47 -27.21
CA ALA A 18 -28.22 -25.39 -28.04
C ALA A 18 -28.15 -24.06 -27.30
N TYR A 19 -28.51 -24.01 -26.02
CA TYR A 19 -28.44 -22.80 -25.20
C TYR A 19 -27.00 -22.27 -25.05
N VAL A 20 -26.02 -23.17 -24.88
CA VAL A 20 -24.58 -22.81 -24.79
C VAL A 20 -24.02 -22.37 -26.15
N VAL A 21 -24.47 -22.97 -27.25
CA VAL A 21 -24.01 -22.66 -28.62
C VAL A 21 -24.73 -21.43 -29.20
N TRP A 22 -25.95 -21.16 -28.77
CA TRP A 22 -26.76 -20.01 -29.17
C TRP A 22 -26.05 -18.64 -29.04
N PRO A 23 -25.32 -18.31 -27.95
CA PRO A 23 -24.58 -17.06 -27.86
C PRO A 23 -23.45 -16.94 -28.89
N LEU A 24 -22.94 -18.04 -29.44
CA LEU A 24 -21.90 -18.03 -30.47
C LEU A 24 -22.46 -17.70 -31.86
N PHE A 25 -23.72 -18.03 -32.12
CA PHE A 25 -24.41 -17.74 -33.39
C PHE A 25 -25.20 -16.44 -33.38
N ARG A 26 -25.36 -15.79 -32.22
CA ARG A 26 -25.84 -14.41 -32.19
C ARG A 26 -24.67 -13.50 -32.60
N PRO A 27 -24.76 -12.76 -33.73
CA PRO A 27 -23.84 -11.65 -33.98
C PRO A 27 -24.10 -10.58 -32.92
N GLY A 28 -23.46 -10.73 -31.76
CA GLY A 28 -23.38 -9.68 -30.76
C GLY A 28 -22.49 -8.56 -31.30
N PRO A 29 -22.76 -7.29 -30.95
CA PRO A 29 -21.85 -6.20 -31.28
C PRO A 29 -20.47 -6.53 -30.69
N THR A 30 -19.48 -6.65 -31.57
CA THR A 30 -18.09 -7.07 -31.31
C THR A 30 -17.30 -5.99 -30.54
N THR A 31 -17.95 -5.28 -29.61
CA THR A 31 -17.38 -4.11 -28.94
C THR A 31 -16.84 -4.41 -27.54
N LEU A 32 -17.12 -5.59 -26.96
CA LEU A 32 -16.68 -5.90 -25.59
C LEU A 32 -15.29 -6.56 -25.49
N VAL A 33 -14.80 -7.25 -26.53
CA VAL A 33 -13.49 -7.92 -26.47
C VAL A 33 -12.33 -6.95 -26.72
N VAL A 34 -12.52 -5.95 -27.60
CA VAL A 34 -11.46 -5.00 -27.97
C VAL A 34 -11.16 -3.97 -26.86
N GLU A 35 -12.18 -3.57 -26.08
CA GLU A 35 -12.01 -2.62 -24.97
C GLU A 35 -11.24 -3.28 -23.82
N ASP A 36 -11.55 -4.54 -23.50
CA ASP A 36 -10.81 -5.32 -22.51
C ASP A 36 -9.35 -5.56 -22.94
N ASP A 37 -9.09 -5.89 -24.21
CA ASP A 37 -7.71 -6.07 -24.71
C ASP A 37 -6.87 -4.78 -24.55
N ARG A 38 -7.45 -3.62 -24.90
CA ARG A 38 -6.77 -2.31 -24.73
C ARG A 38 -6.52 -1.97 -23.27
N LEU A 39 -7.48 -2.27 -22.40
CA LEU A 39 -7.36 -2.05 -20.96
C LEU A 39 -6.26 -2.94 -20.36
N VAL A 40 -6.22 -4.23 -20.74
CA VAL A 40 -5.18 -5.18 -20.32
C VAL A 40 -3.80 -4.70 -20.74
N ASP A 41 -3.64 -4.24 -21.98
CA ASP A 41 -2.38 -3.68 -22.48
C ASP A 41 -1.94 -2.45 -21.69
N LEU A 42 -2.87 -1.54 -21.36
CA LEU A 42 -2.57 -0.34 -20.57
C LEU A 42 -2.17 -0.69 -19.14
N LEU A 43 -2.85 -1.65 -18.51
CA LEU A 43 -2.51 -2.15 -17.18
C LEU A 43 -1.11 -2.77 -17.16
N ALA A 44 -0.77 -3.58 -18.16
CA ALA A 44 0.55 -4.17 -18.30
C ALA A 44 1.65 -3.10 -18.47
N ARG A 45 1.41 -2.06 -19.28
CA ARG A 45 2.34 -0.94 -19.45
C ARG A 45 2.54 -0.15 -18.16
N LYS A 46 1.47 0.09 -17.41
CA LYS A 46 1.54 0.71 -16.09
C LYS A 46 2.40 -0.12 -15.14
N ASP A 47 2.15 -1.42 -15.04
CA ASP A 47 2.90 -2.32 -14.16
C ASP A 47 4.39 -2.37 -14.52
N ALA A 48 4.71 -2.45 -15.81
CA ALA A 48 6.10 -2.36 -16.27
C ALA A 48 6.78 -1.04 -15.86
N THR A 49 6.06 0.08 -15.96
CA THR A 49 6.59 1.40 -15.55
C THR A 49 6.83 1.47 -14.04
N MET A 50 5.93 0.90 -13.24
CA MET A 50 6.06 0.85 -11.78
C MET A 50 7.24 -0.02 -11.35
N VAL A 51 7.47 -1.14 -12.03
CA VAL A 51 8.66 -1.98 -11.83
C VAL A 51 9.93 -1.20 -12.18
N ALA A 52 9.94 -0.49 -13.31
CA ALA A 52 11.09 0.32 -13.73
C ALA A 52 11.44 1.42 -12.71
N ILE A 53 10.45 2.11 -12.11
CA ILE A 53 10.70 3.09 -11.04
C ILE A 53 11.36 2.41 -9.84
N LYS A 54 10.88 1.24 -9.44
CA LYS A 54 11.42 0.50 -8.29
C LYS A 54 12.85 0.01 -8.54
N GLU A 55 13.15 -0.44 -9.76
CA GLU A 55 14.52 -0.80 -10.16
C GLU A 55 15.44 0.43 -10.18
N LEU A 56 14.95 1.57 -10.69
CA LEU A 56 15.69 2.82 -10.68
C LEU A 56 16.05 3.29 -9.25
N GLU A 57 15.07 3.25 -8.34
CA GLU A 57 15.27 3.57 -6.92
C GLU A 57 16.27 2.62 -6.25
N PHE A 58 16.25 1.34 -6.64
CA PHE A 58 17.20 0.35 -6.15
C PHE A 58 18.61 0.64 -6.66
N ASP A 59 18.78 0.90 -7.96
CA ASP A 59 20.08 1.19 -8.55
C ASP A 59 20.70 2.48 -7.96
N PHE A 60 19.89 3.50 -7.69
CA PHE A 60 20.34 4.69 -6.95
C PHE A 60 20.79 4.34 -5.53
N ARG A 61 20.02 3.54 -4.78
CA ARG A 61 20.37 3.13 -3.42
C ARG A 61 21.64 2.29 -3.35
N VAL A 62 21.92 1.50 -4.38
CA VAL A 62 23.15 0.70 -4.53
C VAL A 62 24.32 1.56 -5.03
N GLY A 63 24.09 2.84 -5.36
CA GLY A 63 25.11 3.79 -5.78
C GLY A 63 25.58 3.60 -7.22
N LYS A 64 24.77 2.94 -8.07
CA LYS A 64 25.08 2.80 -9.52
C LYS A 64 24.77 4.07 -10.32
N LEU A 65 23.92 4.94 -9.77
CA LEU A 65 23.43 6.15 -10.42
C LEU A 65 23.74 7.37 -9.57
N ASP A 66 24.04 8.48 -10.23
CA ASP A 66 24.14 9.79 -9.59
C ASP A 66 22.74 10.37 -9.32
N GLU A 67 22.66 11.30 -8.36
CA GLU A 67 21.40 11.97 -7.99
C GLU A 67 20.79 12.74 -9.17
N GLU A 68 21.60 13.41 -10.00
CA GLU A 68 21.07 14.18 -11.14
C GLU A 68 20.42 13.28 -12.19
N ASP A 69 21.04 12.13 -12.48
CA ASP A 69 20.54 11.15 -13.44
C ASP A 69 19.29 10.43 -12.89
N TYR A 70 19.31 10.06 -11.61
CA TYR A 70 18.17 9.48 -10.91
C TYR A 70 16.95 10.41 -11.01
N ARG A 71 17.10 11.68 -10.67
CA ARG A 71 15.99 12.65 -10.68
C ARG A 71 15.38 12.83 -12.07
N ARG A 72 16.21 12.93 -13.11
CA ARG A 72 15.73 13.06 -14.49
C ARG A 72 14.94 11.83 -14.94
N LEU A 73 15.43 10.63 -14.63
CA LEU A 73 14.77 9.38 -15.00
C LEU A 73 13.48 9.14 -14.21
N ASP A 74 13.50 9.42 -12.90
CA ASP A 74 12.33 9.28 -12.01
C ASP A 74 11.20 10.21 -12.44
N GLU A 75 11.49 11.49 -12.67
CA GLU A 75 10.49 12.47 -13.14
C GLU A 75 9.83 12.00 -14.45
N ARG A 76 10.63 11.48 -15.40
CA ARG A 76 10.12 10.96 -16.67
C ARG A 76 9.22 9.73 -16.46
N LEU A 77 9.67 8.72 -15.71
CA LEU A 77 8.90 7.50 -15.49
C LEU A 77 7.60 7.78 -14.72
N ARG A 78 7.63 8.65 -13.71
CA ARG A 78 6.43 9.08 -12.99
C ARG A 78 5.44 9.78 -13.90
N SER A 79 5.91 10.66 -14.78
CA SER A 79 5.04 11.32 -15.76
C SER A 79 4.35 10.32 -16.70
N GLN A 80 5.05 9.25 -17.10
CA GLN A 80 4.49 8.17 -17.91
C GLN A 80 3.47 7.33 -17.14
N ALA A 81 3.75 6.99 -15.88
CA ALA A 81 2.82 6.25 -15.03
C ALA A 81 1.49 7.02 -14.85
N ILE A 82 1.57 8.33 -14.60
CA ILE A 82 0.39 9.21 -14.49
C ILE A 82 -0.39 9.24 -15.82
N ALA A 83 0.31 9.27 -16.96
CA ALA A 83 -0.35 9.26 -18.27
C ALA A 83 -1.12 7.95 -18.52
N TYR A 84 -0.56 6.79 -18.16
CA TYR A 84 -1.26 5.51 -18.28
C TYR A 84 -2.46 5.41 -17.34
N LEU A 85 -2.34 5.88 -16.10
CA LEU A 85 -3.46 5.90 -15.15
C LEU A 85 -4.65 6.69 -15.69
N LYS A 86 -4.40 7.90 -16.24
CA LYS A 86 -5.45 8.72 -16.87
C LYS A 86 -6.11 8.03 -18.07
N GLN A 87 -5.35 7.28 -18.85
CA GLN A 87 -5.89 6.53 -19.99
C GLN A 87 -6.76 5.36 -19.53
N ILE A 88 -6.37 4.69 -18.45
CA ILE A 88 -7.16 3.61 -17.84
C ILE A 88 -8.49 4.16 -17.30
N GLU A 89 -8.46 5.25 -16.53
CA GLU A 89 -9.67 5.90 -16.01
C GLU A 89 -10.66 6.27 -17.12
N ALA A 90 -10.16 6.77 -18.27
CA ALA A 90 -10.99 7.10 -19.41
C ALA A 90 -11.68 5.88 -20.06
N LEU A 91 -11.07 4.69 -20.00
CA LEU A 91 -11.65 3.45 -20.51
C LEU A 91 -12.55 2.74 -19.49
N THR A 92 -12.44 3.08 -18.20
CA THR A 92 -13.25 2.51 -17.12
C THR A 92 -14.16 3.55 -16.44
N PRO A 93 -15.14 4.15 -17.16
CA PRO A 93 -16.03 5.18 -16.58
C PRO A 93 -16.92 4.62 -15.46
N ALA A 94 -17.15 3.31 -15.43
CA ALA A 94 -17.85 2.64 -14.33
C ALA A 94 -17.10 2.76 -12.99
N ALA A 95 -15.77 2.85 -13.01
CA ALA A 95 -14.97 3.10 -11.81
C ALA A 95 -15.12 4.54 -11.32
N ALA A 96 -15.23 5.52 -12.23
CA ALA A 96 -15.50 6.91 -11.87
C ALA A 96 -16.86 7.09 -11.15
N GLY A 97 -17.89 6.34 -11.58
CA GLY A 97 -19.17 6.32 -10.88
C GLY A 97 -19.09 5.75 -9.45
N LEU A 98 -18.17 4.82 -9.18
CA LEU A 98 -17.92 4.32 -7.83
C LEU A 98 -17.25 5.37 -6.95
N ASP A 99 -16.29 6.13 -7.49
CA ASP A 99 -15.65 7.25 -6.78
C ASP A 99 -16.66 8.32 -6.38
N ASP A 100 -17.57 8.71 -7.27
CA ASP A 100 -18.64 9.67 -6.97
C ASP A 100 -19.55 9.19 -5.83
N THR A 101 -19.92 7.90 -5.83
CA THR A 101 -20.73 7.32 -4.75
C THR A 101 -19.97 7.30 -3.42
N LEU A 102 -18.67 7.02 -3.46
CA LEU A 102 -17.80 7.03 -2.29
C LEU A 102 -17.65 8.45 -1.74
N GLU A 103 -17.46 9.45 -2.59
CA GLU A 103 -17.38 10.86 -2.19
C GLU A 103 -18.68 11.33 -1.53
N ALA A 104 -19.84 10.97 -2.11
CA ALA A 104 -21.14 11.28 -1.54
C ALA A 104 -21.33 10.63 -0.16
N GLU A 105 -20.88 9.38 0.01
CA GLU A 105 -20.93 8.67 1.28
C GLU A 105 -19.96 9.29 2.33
N ILE A 106 -18.75 9.68 1.91
CA ILE A 106 -17.80 10.40 2.77
C ILE A 106 -18.37 11.75 3.20
N ALA A 107 -18.99 12.50 2.29
CA ALA A 107 -19.63 13.78 2.61
C ALA A 107 -20.74 13.61 3.65
N ARG A 108 -21.62 12.61 3.47
CA ARG A 108 -22.63 12.24 4.47
C ARG A 108 -21.99 11.94 5.83
N ARG A 109 -20.95 11.12 5.87
CA ARG A 109 -20.25 10.77 7.12
C ARG A 109 -19.54 11.96 7.78
N ARG A 110 -18.94 12.86 6.99
CA ARG A 110 -18.29 14.08 7.50
C ARG A 110 -19.30 15.10 8.05
N THR A 111 -20.52 15.15 7.53
CA THR A 111 -21.57 16.02 8.09
C THR A 111 -22.11 15.49 9.42
N VAL A 112 -22.24 14.17 9.56
CA VAL A 112 -22.68 13.52 10.81
C VAL A 112 -21.56 13.55 11.86
N GLN A 113 -20.32 13.40 11.44
CA GLN A 113 -19.14 13.47 12.27
C GLN A 113 -18.51 14.85 12.08
N LYS A 114 -19.10 15.87 12.72
CA LYS A 114 -18.59 17.25 12.75
C LYS A 114 -17.21 17.27 13.43
N ARG A 115 -16.19 16.80 12.72
CA ARG A 115 -14.79 17.07 13.06
C ARG A 115 -14.65 18.57 12.91
N PRO A 116 -14.24 19.32 13.95
CA PRO A 116 -14.00 20.74 13.82
C PRO A 116 -13.07 20.97 12.61
N PRO A 117 -13.32 22.01 11.80
CA PRO A 117 -12.47 22.31 10.67
C PRO A 117 -11.03 22.38 11.17
N VAL A 118 -10.13 21.63 10.55
CA VAL A 118 -8.70 21.81 10.77
C VAL A 118 -8.43 23.22 10.26
N ALA A 119 -8.27 24.16 11.19
CA ALA A 119 -7.93 25.54 10.90
C ALA A 119 -6.68 25.55 10.02
N GLN A 120 -6.59 26.47 9.07
CA GLN A 120 -5.46 26.47 8.13
C GLN A 120 -4.19 26.86 8.91
N GLY A 121 -3.01 26.46 8.42
CA GLY A 121 -1.75 26.42 9.18
C GLY A 121 -1.33 27.70 9.92
N ALA A 122 -1.87 28.88 9.59
CA ALA A 122 -1.61 30.13 10.31
C ALA A 122 -2.36 30.24 11.65
N ASP A 123 -3.52 29.61 11.76
CA ASP A 123 -4.42 29.73 12.92
C ASP A 123 -4.10 28.67 13.97
N ILE A 124 -3.60 27.51 13.53
CA ILE A 124 -3.18 26.40 14.40
C ILE A 124 -1.98 26.82 15.27
N GLU A 125 -1.01 27.54 14.71
CA GLU A 125 0.25 27.83 15.40
C GLU A 125 0.02 28.77 16.60
N ALA A 126 -0.80 29.81 16.41
CA ALA A 126 -1.18 30.76 17.48
C ALA A 126 -2.07 30.11 18.55
N ASP A 127 -3.06 29.31 18.15
CA ASP A 127 -3.96 28.64 19.10
C ASP A 127 -3.26 27.54 19.90
N LEU A 128 -2.33 26.81 19.27
CA LEU A 128 -1.52 25.79 19.95
C LEU A 128 -0.56 26.42 20.95
N GLU A 129 0.09 27.53 20.60
CA GLU A 129 1.02 28.23 21.49
C GLU A 129 0.28 28.86 22.70
N ALA A 130 -0.91 29.41 22.47
CA ALA A 130 -1.79 29.91 23.53
C ALA A 130 -2.25 28.78 24.48
N GLU A 131 -2.59 27.61 23.94
CA GLU A 131 -3.02 26.44 24.72
C GLU A 131 -1.85 25.82 25.51
N ILE A 132 -0.65 25.71 24.93
CA ILE A 132 0.57 25.29 25.63
C ILE A 132 0.88 26.24 26.80
N LYS A 133 0.72 27.56 26.60
CA LYS A 133 0.95 28.56 27.64
C LYS A 133 -0.07 28.47 28.77
N ARG A 134 -1.34 28.18 28.47
CA ARG A 134 -2.37 27.91 29.48
C ARG A 134 -2.04 26.66 30.29
N ARG A 135 -1.69 25.55 29.63
CA ARG A 135 -1.31 24.30 30.32
C ARG A 135 -0.06 24.45 31.17
N ARG A 136 0.94 25.22 30.73
CA ARG A 136 2.13 25.56 31.54
C ARG A 136 1.82 26.43 32.75
N LYS A 137 0.79 27.28 32.71
CA LYS A 137 0.39 28.12 33.86
C LYS A 137 -0.38 27.34 34.93
N VAL A 138 -1.14 26.31 34.53
CA VAL A 138 -1.87 25.44 35.45
C VAL A 138 -1.00 24.28 35.94
N ALA A 139 0.00 23.88 35.15
CA ALA A 139 1.06 22.99 35.61
C ALA A 139 2.01 23.75 36.55
N ALA A 140 1.68 23.76 37.84
CA ALA A 140 2.68 23.93 38.87
C ALA A 140 3.85 22.96 38.58
N PRO A 141 5.12 23.34 38.80
CA PRO A 141 6.23 22.41 38.61
C PRO A 141 5.94 21.20 39.48
N VAL A 142 5.76 20.04 38.85
CA VAL A 142 5.74 18.77 39.57
C VAL A 142 7.17 18.57 40.08
N LYS A 143 7.47 19.18 41.23
CA LYS A 143 8.63 18.86 42.06
C LYS A 143 8.41 17.43 42.55
N GLY A 144 8.75 16.48 41.69
CA GLY A 144 8.43 15.08 41.91
C GLY A 144 7.97 14.35 40.65
N SER A 145 8.62 14.59 39.51
CA SER A 145 8.80 13.49 38.56
C SER A 145 10.29 13.26 38.44
N THR A 146 10.85 12.71 39.51
CA THR A 146 11.94 11.75 39.37
C THR A 146 11.40 10.60 38.53
N VAL A 147 11.40 10.78 37.20
CA VAL A 147 11.67 9.66 36.32
C VAL A 147 13.06 9.24 36.77
N THR A 148 13.09 8.17 37.56
CA THR A 148 14.32 7.52 37.99
C THR A 148 15.24 7.51 36.79
N ALA A 149 16.36 8.22 36.90
CA ALA A 149 17.52 7.98 36.07
C ALA A 149 17.90 6.53 36.35
N GLN A 150 17.29 5.62 35.57
CA GLN A 150 17.59 4.21 35.59
C GLN A 150 19.07 4.13 35.16
N PRO A 151 19.93 3.51 35.96
CA PRO A 151 21.36 3.49 35.69
C PRO A 151 21.62 2.85 34.32
N ALA A 152 22.56 3.42 33.59
CA ALA A 152 23.10 3.00 32.30
C ALA A 152 22.91 1.50 32.00
N SER A 153 21.81 1.13 31.35
CA SER A 153 21.64 -0.20 30.78
C SER A 153 22.16 -0.16 29.35
N HIS A 154 23.42 -0.56 29.19
CA HIS A 154 24.13 -0.86 27.94
C HIS A 154 23.41 -0.43 26.64
N THR A 155 23.85 0.70 26.07
CA THR A 155 23.52 1.04 24.68
C THR A 155 23.96 -0.12 23.79
N ARG A 156 23.00 -0.76 23.13
CA ARG A 156 23.28 -1.80 22.14
C ARG A 156 23.37 -1.14 20.77
N TYR A 157 24.14 -1.71 19.88
CA TYR A 157 24.19 -1.28 18.48
C TYR A 157 23.60 -2.37 17.61
N CYS A 158 22.82 -1.96 16.61
CA CYS A 158 22.30 -2.89 15.60
C CYS A 158 23.47 -3.52 14.85
N THR A 159 23.56 -4.85 14.81
CA THR A 159 24.62 -5.56 14.10
C THR A 159 24.50 -5.49 12.58
N ASN A 160 23.32 -5.10 12.06
CA ASN A 160 23.08 -4.94 10.63
C ASN A 160 23.50 -3.55 10.12
N CYS A 161 23.07 -2.47 10.78
CA CYS A 161 23.29 -1.09 10.29
C CYS A 161 24.14 -0.20 11.20
N GLY A 162 24.58 -0.69 12.37
CA GLY A 162 25.45 0.05 13.28
C GLY A 162 24.79 1.15 14.12
N THR A 163 23.48 1.40 13.95
CA THR A 163 22.77 2.44 14.71
C THR A 163 22.57 2.02 16.16
N ALA A 164 22.70 2.97 17.10
CA ALA A 164 22.39 2.74 18.51
C ALA A 164 20.90 2.40 18.68
N VAL A 165 20.60 1.34 19.42
CA VAL A 165 19.24 0.90 19.71
C VAL A 165 19.03 0.78 21.20
N ALA A 166 17.91 1.34 21.69
CA ALA A 166 17.53 1.19 23.08
C ALA A 166 17.22 -0.28 23.42
N PRO A 167 17.57 -0.74 24.62
CA PRO A 167 17.57 -2.17 24.97
C PRO A 167 16.22 -2.89 24.84
N ASN A 168 15.10 -2.19 24.76
CA ASN A 168 13.77 -2.82 24.77
C ASN A 168 13.09 -2.88 23.38
N HIS A 169 13.79 -2.47 22.31
CA HIS A 169 13.25 -2.58 20.95
C HIS A 169 13.57 -3.96 20.34
N LYS A 170 12.51 -4.65 19.87
CA LYS A 170 12.61 -5.93 19.16
C LYS A 170 13.12 -5.79 17.72
N PHE A 171 13.04 -4.59 17.16
CA PHE A 171 13.46 -4.28 15.79
C PHE A 171 14.23 -2.96 15.76
N CYS A 172 15.17 -2.83 14.83
CA CYS A 172 15.89 -1.60 14.58
C CYS A 172 15.01 -0.59 13.84
N ALA A 173 14.83 0.61 14.40
CA ALA A 173 14.04 1.68 13.78
C ALA A 173 14.65 2.26 12.50
N ASN A 174 15.94 2.01 12.23
CA ASN A 174 16.64 2.54 11.05
C ASN A 174 16.60 1.58 9.85
N CYS A 175 16.87 0.28 10.06
CA CYS A 175 16.96 -0.71 8.96
C CYS A 175 15.89 -1.81 9.02
N GLY A 176 15.06 -1.87 10.07
CA GLY A 176 14.01 -2.88 10.23
C GLY A 176 14.47 -4.27 10.69
N ALA A 177 15.78 -4.47 10.92
CA ALA A 177 16.32 -5.76 11.36
C ALA A 177 15.80 -6.17 12.75
N VAL A 178 15.53 -7.45 12.96
CA VAL A 178 15.12 -8.03 14.25
C VAL A 178 16.33 -8.09 15.21
N LEU A 179 16.11 -7.80 16.50
CA LEU A 179 17.18 -7.66 17.52
C LEU A 179 17.09 -8.68 18.66
N ASP A 180 16.18 -9.64 18.56
CA ASP A 180 16.00 -10.71 19.55
C ASP A 180 17.07 -11.80 19.35
N THR A 181 18.20 -11.72 20.07
CA THR A 181 19.16 -12.82 20.18
C THR A 181 19.49 -13.11 21.65
N ALA A 182 18.74 -14.04 22.23
CA ALA A 182 19.18 -14.88 23.33
C ALA A 182 19.07 -16.34 22.90
N VAL A 183 20.02 -16.84 22.10
CA VAL A 183 20.36 -18.27 22.06
C VAL A 183 21.85 -18.42 21.78
N ALA A 184 22.55 -18.90 22.80
CA ALA A 184 23.88 -19.47 22.69
C ALA A 184 23.84 -20.72 21.80
N SER A 185 24.69 -20.76 20.77
CA SER A 185 25.17 -22.01 20.17
C SER A 185 26.52 -21.77 19.51
N SER A 186 27.56 -21.72 20.33
CA SER A 186 28.94 -22.00 19.92
C SER A 186 29.46 -23.10 20.83
N GLN A 187 29.18 -24.35 20.46
CA GLN A 187 29.85 -25.51 21.04
C GLN A 187 30.01 -26.58 19.96
N GLU A 188 30.78 -26.25 18.92
CA GLU A 188 31.43 -27.23 18.06
C GLU A 188 32.89 -26.80 17.85
N SER A 189 33.73 -27.16 18.83
CA SER A 189 35.16 -27.30 18.66
C SER A 189 35.67 -28.41 19.60
N GLY A 190 35.87 -29.59 18.99
CA GLY A 190 36.60 -30.80 19.42
C GLY A 190 37.00 -31.04 20.87
N LEU A 191 36.70 -32.26 21.36
CA LEU A 191 37.70 -33.19 21.96
C LEU A 191 37.11 -34.60 22.25
N ALA A 192 37.59 -35.62 21.54
CA ALA A 192 37.74 -37.03 21.95
C ALA A 192 38.50 -37.71 20.79
N SER A 193 39.79 -38.03 20.95
CA SER A 193 40.32 -39.28 21.54
C SER A 193 39.82 -40.52 20.81
#